data_AF-A0AAQ3KM24-F1
#
_entry.id   AF-A0AAQ3KM24-F1
#
_cell.length_a   1.000
_cell.length_b   1.000
_cell.length_c   1.000
_cell.angle_alpha   90.00
_cell.angle_beta   90.00
_cell.angle_gamma   90.00
#
_symmetry.space_group_name_H-M   'P 1'
#
loop_
_entity.id
_entity.type
_entity.pdbx_description
1 polymer ?
#
loop_
_entity_poly.entity_id
_entity_poly.type
_entity_poly.pdbx_seq_one_letter_code
_entity_poly.pdbx_strand_id
1 'polypeptide(L)'
;MGIKKGDYPIKYLGACVDKGRIPIRLQRKVIEKVEDIMKCKASRNISQAGKVVLINSIINSIPVHSLSTTWFNKKVIKEHAKKVRSFLWRSSERKHGFHLVSWKNIAKSKLNGGLGIRDLSVVKHAIHARRVLDFPNRKERIWVKLLSKRYEEFHLWFYKFKTNIS
;
A
#
# COMPACT_ATOMS: atom_id res chain seq x y z
N MET A 1 8.18 -26.07 27.50
CA MET A 1 9.08 -25.03 26.97
C MET A 1 8.31 -23.72 26.83
N GLY A 2 8.58 -22.75 27.70
CA GLY A 2 7.79 -21.53 27.85
C GLY A 2 8.26 -20.40 26.93
N ILE A 3 7.65 -20.29 25.74
CA ILE A 3 7.75 -19.07 24.94
C ILE A 3 6.83 -18.04 25.58
N LYS A 4 7.39 -16.99 26.18
CA LYS A 4 6.59 -15.85 26.69
C LYS A 4 5.87 -15.20 25.50
N LYS A 5 4.56 -15.02 25.63
CA LYS A 5 3.75 -14.34 24.61
C LYS A 5 4.24 -12.89 24.50
N GLY A 6 4.74 -12.51 23.33
CA GLY A 6 5.15 -11.13 23.06
C GLY A 6 3.95 -10.19 23.03
N ASP A 7 4.15 -8.97 23.51
CA ASP A 7 3.13 -7.92 23.45
C ASP A 7 3.01 -7.33 22.04
N TYR A 8 1.78 -6.95 21.70
CA TYR A 8 1.50 -6.27 20.44
C TYR A 8 1.72 -4.76 20.61
N PRO A 9 2.14 -4.04 19.56
CA PRO A 9 2.34 -4.49 18.18
C PRO A 9 3.72 -5.14 17.95
N ILE A 10 3.73 -6.30 17.28
CA ILE A 10 4.98 -6.98 16.90
C ILE A 10 5.39 -6.63 15.48
N LYS A 11 6.70 -6.72 15.17
CA LYS A 11 7.21 -6.55 13.81
C LYS A 11 7.60 -7.90 13.24
N TYR A 12 6.94 -8.30 12.16
CA TYR A 12 7.18 -9.57 11.48
C TYR A 12 7.43 -9.34 10.00
N LEU A 13 8.55 -9.83 9.48
CA LEU A 13 8.97 -9.65 8.07
C LEU A 13 8.90 -8.19 7.59
N GLY A 14 9.22 -7.25 8.48
CA GLY A 14 9.21 -5.81 8.20
C GLY A 14 7.82 -5.14 8.28
N ALA A 15 6.73 -5.89 8.41
CA ALA A 15 5.39 -5.36 8.63
C ALA A 15 5.03 -5.36 10.13
N CYS A 16 4.29 -4.35 10.58
CA CYS A 16 3.69 -4.37 11.91
C CYS A 16 2.47 -5.28 11.91
N VAL A 17 2.33 -6.10 12.94
CA VAL A 17 1.17 -6.95 13.18
C VAL A 17 0.59 -6.58 14.54
N ASP A 18 -0.71 -6.32 14.56
CA ASP A 18 -1.47 -5.95 15.76
C ASP A 18 -2.69 -6.87 15.88
N LYS A 19 -3.34 -6.91 17.06
CA LYS A 19 -4.53 -7.73 17.29
C LYS A 19 -5.72 -7.33 16.41
N GLY A 20 -5.70 -6.11 15.85
CA GLY A 20 -6.74 -5.57 15.00
C GLY A 20 -6.20 -4.66 13.90
N ARG A 21 -6.95 -3.59 13.60
CA ARG A 21 -6.51 -2.59 12.62
C ARG A 21 -5.28 -1.87 13.14
N ILE A 22 -4.26 -1.80 12.29
CA ILE A 22 -3.02 -1.10 12.64
C ILE A 22 -3.32 0.39 12.85
N PRO A 23 -2.91 0.96 13.99
CA PRO A 23 -3.10 2.37 14.27
C PRO A 23 -2.38 3.25 13.24
N ILE A 24 -2.98 4.39 12.92
CA ILE A 24 -2.45 5.37 11.93
C ILE A 24 -0.99 5.72 12.22
N ARG A 25 -0.61 5.84 13.50
CA ARG A 25 0.77 6.13 13.93
C ARG A 25 1.78 5.12 13.37
N LEU A 26 1.47 3.82 13.38
CA LEU A 26 2.37 2.80 12.84
C LEU A 26 2.38 2.80 11.31
N GLN A 27 1.24 3.11 10.68
CA GLN A 27 1.17 3.27 9.23
C GLN A 27 2.03 4.45 8.75
N ARG A 28 2.05 5.57 9.51
CA ARG A 28 2.91 6.72 9.23
C ARG A 28 4.39 6.40 9.32
N LYS A 29 4.82 5.58 10.28
CA LYS A 29 6.23 5.12 10.37
C LYS A 29 6.73 4.47 9.08
N VAL A 30 5.86 3.76 8.36
CA VAL A 30 6.21 3.19 7.04
C VAL A 30 6.48 4.29 6.03
N ILE A 31 5.64 5.33 6.00
CA ILE A 31 5.80 6.47 5.10
C ILE A 31 6.99 7.36 5.49
N GLU A 32 7.28 7.53 6.77
CA GLU A 32 8.46 8.23 7.29
C GLU A 32 9.74 7.54 6.82
N LYS A 33 9.83 6.21 6.94
CA LYS A 33 10.97 5.46 6.42
C LYS A 33 11.17 5.65 4.91
N VAL A 34 10.08 5.70 4.15
CA VAL A 34 10.13 5.97 2.71
C VAL A 34 10.62 7.39 2.43
N GLU A 35 10.20 8.37 3.24
CA GLU A 35 10.65 9.75 3.14
C GLU A 35 12.15 9.89 3.43
N ASP A 36 12.68 9.18 4.42
CA ASP A 36 14.11 9.19 4.71
C ASP A 36 14.92 8.66 3.52
N ILE A 37 14.43 7.60 2.87
CA ILE A 37 15.02 7.07 1.63
C ILE A 37 14.94 8.11 0.51
N MET A 38 13.82 8.83 0.36
CA MET A 38 13.69 9.90 -0.63
C MET A 38 14.73 10.99 -0.41
N LYS A 39 14.93 11.44 0.85
CA LYS A 39 15.92 12.47 1.20
C LYS A 39 17.35 12.01 0.88
N CYS A 40 17.71 10.79 1.29
CA CYS A 40 19.02 10.21 0.99
C CYS A 40 19.30 10.03 -0.51
N LYS A 41 18.25 9.87 -1.32
CA LYS A 41 18.39 9.75 -2.79
C LYS A 41 18.31 11.10 -3.49
N ALA A 42 17.57 12.06 -2.95
CA ALA A 42 17.46 13.42 -3.49
C ALA A 42 18.82 14.14 -3.53
N SER A 43 19.71 13.87 -2.56
CA SER A 43 21.06 14.45 -2.49
C SER A 43 21.99 14.03 -3.64
N ARG A 44 21.63 13.03 -4.46
CA ARG A 44 22.49 12.44 -5.50
C ARG A 44 22.22 12.97 -6.92
N ASN A 45 21.60 14.14 -7.08
CA ASN A 45 21.30 14.79 -8.37
C ASN A 45 20.73 13.81 -9.44
N ILE A 46 19.56 13.25 -9.16
CA ILE A 46 18.91 12.27 -10.04
C ILE A 46 18.09 12.98 -11.13
N SER A 47 18.22 12.52 -12.38
CA SER A 47 17.40 12.98 -13.50
C SER A 47 15.90 12.73 -13.26
N GLN A 48 15.04 13.47 -13.96
CA GLN A 48 13.59 13.35 -13.78
C GLN A 48 13.08 11.94 -14.13
N ALA A 49 13.59 11.36 -15.21
CA ALA A 49 13.31 9.97 -15.58
C ALA A 49 13.81 8.97 -14.52
N GLY A 50 15.01 9.21 -13.98
CA GLY A 50 15.58 8.39 -12.89
C GLY A 50 14.72 8.43 -11.62
N LYS A 51 14.13 9.58 -11.28
CA LYS A 51 13.18 9.67 -10.15
C LYS A 51 11.94 8.81 -10.36
N VAL A 52 11.37 8.78 -11.58
CA VAL A 52 10.20 7.93 -11.88
C VAL A 52 10.53 6.46 -11.68
N VAL A 53 11.70 6.02 -12.16
CA VAL A 53 12.18 4.64 -11.98
C VAL A 53 12.35 4.33 -10.49
N LEU A 54 13.03 5.20 -9.75
CA LEU A 54 13.26 5.07 -8.31
C LEU A 54 11.94 5.03 -7.51
N ILE A 55 10.97 5.85 -7.91
CA ILE A 55 9.64 5.86 -7.30
C ILE A 55 8.99 4.48 -7.41
N ASN A 56 9.04 3.88 -8.59
CA ASN A 56 8.41 2.60 -8.82
C ASN A 56 9.18 1.44 -8.20
N SER A 57 10.51 1.41 -8.27
CA SER A 57 11.33 0.28 -7.82
C SER A 57 11.48 0.22 -6.30
N ILE A 58 11.75 1.35 -5.64
CA ILE A 58 12.11 1.38 -4.21
C ILE A 58 11.02 2.03 -3.37
N ILE A 59 10.61 3.25 -3.73
CA ILE A 59 9.73 4.06 -2.88
C ILE A 59 8.35 3.43 -2.73
N ASN A 60 7.77 2.93 -3.84
CA ASN A 60 6.45 2.32 -3.82
C ASN A 60 6.48 0.86 -3.34
N SER A 61 7.61 0.14 -3.44
CA SER A 61 7.65 -1.28 -3.05
C SER A 61 7.48 -1.48 -1.53
N ILE A 62 8.02 -0.57 -0.71
CA ILE A 62 7.92 -0.60 0.76
C ILE A 62 6.45 -0.52 1.26
N PRO A 63 5.65 0.50 0.88
CA PRO A 63 4.26 0.57 1.30
C PRO A 63 3.40 -0.51 0.62
N VAL A 64 3.73 -0.95 -0.59
CA VAL A 64 3.05 -2.09 -1.24
C VAL A 64 3.24 -3.38 -0.45
N HIS A 65 4.46 -3.66 0.04
CA HIS A 65 4.72 -4.78 0.95
C HIS A 65 3.86 -4.69 2.21
N SER A 66 3.76 -3.49 2.81
CA SER A 66 2.94 -3.28 4.01
C SER A 66 1.43 -3.43 3.73
N LEU A 67 0.95 -3.01 2.56
CA LEU A 67 -0.43 -3.21 2.09
C LEU A 67 -0.75 -4.69 1.82
N SER A 68 0.28 -5.52 1.60
CA SER A 68 0.09 -6.95 1.40
C SER A 68 -0.34 -7.68 2.68
N THR A 69 -0.12 -7.09 3.85
CA THR A 69 -0.49 -7.71 5.12
C THR A 69 -1.54 -6.89 5.87
N THR A 70 -1.71 -5.61 5.54
CA THR A 70 -2.44 -4.66 6.39
C THR A 70 -3.26 -3.68 5.57
N TRP A 71 -4.33 -3.15 6.16
CA TRP A 71 -5.17 -2.14 5.52
C TRP A 71 -4.74 -0.72 5.88
N PHE A 72 -4.31 0.08 4.89
CA PHE A 72 -3.93 1.48 5.13
C PHE A 72 -5.12 2.44 5.04
N ASN A 73 -5.09 3.43 5.92
CA ASN A 73 -6.04 4.54 5.93
C ASN A 73 -5.86 5.43 4.70
N LYS A 74 -6.99 5.95 4.19
CA LYS A 74 -6.99 6.86 3.03
C LYS A 74 -6.11 8.10 3.28
N LYS A 75 -6.06 8.61 4.51
CA LYS A 75 -5.23 9.74 4.91
C LYS A 75 -3.73 9.47 4.69
N VAL A 76 -3.24 8.30 5.13
CA VAL A 76 -1.83 7.91 4.99
C VAL A 76 -1.44 7.71 3.52
N ILE A 77 -2.33 7.13 2.72
CA ILE A 77 -2.12 6.98 1.26
C ILE A 77 -2.02 8.34 0.57
N LYS A 78 -2.91 9.28 0.92
CA LYS A 78 -2.86 10.65 0.39
C LYS A 78 -1.58 11.38 0.81
N GLU A 79 -1.15 11.22 2.07
CA GLU A 79 0.12 11.76 2.57
C GLU A 79 1.31 11.21 1.78
N HIS A 80 1.37 9.90 1.52
CA HIS A 80 2.39 9.29 0.66
C HIS A 80 2.39 9.86 -0.75
N ALA A 81 1.23 9.94 -1.40
CA ALA A 81 1.12 10.50 -2.75
C ALA A 81 1.61 11.95 -2.82
N LYS A 82 1.31 12.77 -1.80
CA LYS A 82 1.83 14.15 -1.69
C LYS A 82 3.36 14.17 -1.60
N LYS A 83 3.96 13.31 -0.79
CA LYS A 83 5.42 13.21 -0.64
C LYS A 83 6.10 12.75 -1.94
N VAL A 84 5.57 11.71 -2.59
CA VAL A 84 6.07 11.25 -3.89
C VAL A 84 5.97 12.34 -4.96
N ARG A 85 4.85 13.06 -5.01
CA ARG A 85 4.65 14.18 -5.96
C ARG A 85 5.66 15.30 -5.70
N SER A 86 5.91 15.65 -4.44
CA SER A 86 6.93 16.61 -4.05
C SER A 86 8.33 16.17 -4.48
N PHE A 87 8.70 14.92 -4.18
CA PHE A 87 9.98 14.34 -4.59
C PHE A 87 10.18 14.36 -6.11
N LEU A 88 9.14 14.02 -6.88
CA LEU A 88 9.19 14.03 -8.33
C LEU A 88 9.50 15.43 -8.87
N TRP A 89 8.77 16.47 -8.43
CA TRP A 89 8.88 17.81 -9.02
C TRP A 89 9.98 18.69 -8.39
N ARG A 90 10.50 18.34 -7.20
CA ARG A 90 11.61 19.09 -6.58
C ARG A 90 12.90 18.91 -7.39
N SER A 91 13.54 20.03 -7.73
CA SER A 91 14.87 20.03 -8.37
C SER A 91 16.02 19.95 -7.35
N SER A 92 15.80 20.37 -6.11
CA SER A 92 16.80 20.36 -5.01
C SER A 92 16.08 20.41 -3.66
N GLU A 93 16.79 20.05 -2.58
CA GLU A 93 16.27 20.07 -1.20
C GLU A 93 15.70 21.46 -0.82
N ARG A 94 16.27 22.55 -1.35
CA ARG A 94 15.86 23.93 -1.00
C ARG A 94 14.92 24.60 -2.01
N LYS A 95 14.64 23.99 -3.16
CA LYS A 95 13.78 24.59 -4.20
C LYS A 95 12.45 23.84 -4.30
N HIS A 96 11.35 24.54 -4.04
CA HIS A 96 10.01 24.04 -4.33
C HIS A 96 9.82 23.96 -5.85
N GLY A 97 9.48 22.77 -6.36
CA GLY A 97 9.09 22.59 -7.75
C GLY A 97 7.58 22.74 -7.91
N PHE A 98 7.14 23.49 -8.93
CA PHE A 98 5.73 23.57 -9.28
C PHE A 98 5.19 22.21 -9.73
N HIS A 99 3.99 21.87 -9.28
CA HIS A 99 3.33 20.63 -9.68
C HIS A 99 2.66 20.82 -11.04
N LEU A 100 3.43 20.63 -12.12
CA LEU A 100 2.98 20.94 -13.49
C LEU A 100 1.80 20.08 -13.97
N VAL A 101 1.67 18.84 -13.47
CA VAL A 101 0.64 17.89 -13.92
C VAL A 101 -0.13 17.33 -12.72
N SER A 102 -1.43 17.09 -12.92
CA SER A 102 -2.29 16.46 -11.91
C SER A 102 -1.81 15.05 -11.56
N TRP A 103 -1.96 14.65 -10.29
CA TRP A 103 -1.53 13.32 -9.83
C TRP A 103 -2.24 12.19 -10.60
N LYS A 104 -3.53 12.38 -10.90
CA LYS A 104 -4.32 11.41 -11.68
C LYS A 104 -3.74 11.18 -13.08
N ASN A 105 -3.25 12.23 -13.75
CA ASN A 105 -2.63 12.08 -15.06
C ASN A 105 -1.24 11.45 -14.97
N ILE A 106 -0.44 11.83 -13.97
CA ILE A 106 0.89 11.26 -13.73
C ILE A 106 0.83 9.75 -13.48
N ALA A 107 -0.16 9.30 -12.69
CA ALA A 107 -0.28 7.90 -12.28
C ALA A 107 -0.87 6.98 -13.36
N LYS A 108 -1.28 7.51 -14.53
CA LYS A 108 -1.72 6.68 -15.66
C LYS A 108 -0.57 5.82 -16.17
N SER A 109 -0.91 4.73 -16.86
CA SER A 109 0.06 3.90 -17.58
C SER A 109 0.79 4.74 -18.63
N LYS A 110 1.99 4.32 -19.03
CA LYS A 110 2.74 4.96 -20.12
C LYS A 110 1.97 4.95 -21.44
N LEU A 111 1.24 3.87 -21.71
CA LEU A 111 0.35 3.74 -22.87
C LEU A 111 -0.76 4.80 -22.89
N ASN A 112 -1.24 5.21 -21.72
CA ASN A 112 -2.30 6.22 -21.57
C ASN A 112 -1.74 7.62 -21.32
N GLY A 113 -0.50 7.90 -21.73
CA GLY A 113 0.15 9.21 -21.62
C GLY A 113 0.59 9.62 -20.21
N GLY A 114 0.63 8.68 -19.25
CA GLY A 114 1.13 8.93 -17.89
C GLY A 114 2.60 8.55 -17.71
N LEU A 115 3.12 8.76 -16.50
CA LEU A 115 4.50 8.38 -16.15
C LEU A 115 4.60 6.91 -15.69
N GLY A 116 3.49 6.19 -15.60
CA GLY A 116 3.45 4.80 -15.13
C GLY A 116 3.76 4.68 -13.64
N ILE A 117 3.52 5.72 -12.84
CA ILE A 117 3.70 5.67 -11.38
C ILE A 117 2.51 4.95 -10.76
N ARG A 118 2.78 3.89 -9.98
CA ARG A 118 1.73 3.13 -9.29
C ARG A 118 1.07 3.95 -8.18
N ASP A 119 -0.21 4.25 -8.31
CA ASP A 119 -1.01 4.85 -7.23
C ASP A 119 -1.33 3.80 -6.15
N LEU A 120 -0.86 4.04 -4.92
CA LEU A 120 -1.12 3.17 -3.78
C LEU A 120 -2.62 2.99 -3.46
N SER A 121 -3.46 3.97 -3.81
CA SER A 121 -4.91 3.83 -3.67
C SER A 121 -5.41 2.69 -4.55
N VAL A 122 -4.99 2.66 -5.83
CA VAL A 122 -5.38 1.62 -6.78
C VAL A 122 -4.76 0.28 -6.38
N VAL A 123 -3.48 0.27 -6.03
CA VAL A 123 -2.77 -0.95 -5.61
C VAL A 123 -3.40 -1.57 -4.36
N LYS A 124 -3.82 -0.76 -3.38
CA LYS A 124 -4.54 -1.25 -2.21
C LYS A 124 -5.79 -2.02 -2.63
N HIS A 125 -6.68 -1.39 -3.41
CA HIS A 125 -7.93 -2.05 -3.82
C HIS A 125 -7.65 -3.32 -4.63
N ALA A 126 -6.69 -3.29 -5.55
CA ALA A 126 -6.33 -4.45 -6.36
C ALA A 126 -5.82 -5.63 -5.52
N ILE A 127 -4.92 -5.37 -4.56
CA ILE A 127 -4.37 -6.41 -3.69
C ILE A 127 -5.47 -7.04 -2.82
N HIS A 128 -6.35 -6.23 -2.23
CA HIS A 128 -7.43 -6.74 -1.40
C HIS A 128 -8.51 -7.45 -2.22
N ALA A 129 -8.88 -6.93 -3.40
CA ALA A 129 -9.79 -7.60 -4.32
C ALA A 129 -9.25 -8.97 -4.73
N ARG A 130 -7.95 -9.07 -5.06
CA ARG A 130 -7.30 -10.35 -5.34
C ARG A 130 -7.42 -11.34 -4.18
N ARG A 131 -7.26 -10.89 -2.92
CA ARG A 131 -7.47 -11.77 -1.75
C ARG A 131 -8.90 -12.26 -1.64
N VAL A 132 -9.88 -11.40 -1.89
CA VAL A 132 -11.30 -11.77 -1.87
C VAL A 132 -11.59 -12.84 -2.94
N LEU A 133 -11.03 -12.68 -4.15
CA LEU A 133 -11.16 -13.65 -5.24
C LEU A 133 -10.38 -14.95 -4.98
N ASP A 134 -9.22 -14.89 -4.34
CA ASP A 134 -8.43 -16.06 -3.98
C ASP A 134 -9.11 -16.90 -2.88
N PHE A 135 -9.93 -16.29 -2.01
CA PHE A 135 -10.55 -16.95 -0.86
C PHE A 135 -11.35 -18.22 -1.22
N PRO A 136 -12.32 -18.20 -2.18
CA PRO A 136 -13.06 -19.41 -2.56
C PRO A 136 -12.20 -20.42 -3.36
N ASN A 137 -11.22 -19.92 -4.12
CA ASN A 137 -10.48 -20.70 -5.10
C ASN A 137 -9.21 -21.38 -4.54
N ARG A 138 -8.71 -20.94 -3.38
CA ARG A 138 -7.40 -21.33 -2.81
C ARG A 138 -7.52 -21.85 -1.38
N LYS A 139 -8.38 -22.84 -1.15
CA LYS A 139 -8.67 -23.41 0.19
C LYS A 139 -7.46 -24.05 0.87
N GLU A 140 -6.43 -24.40 0.11
CA GLU A 140 -5.17 -24.97 0.60
C GLU A 140 -4.33 -23.99 1.44
N ARG A 141 -4.51 -22.67 1.22
CA ARG A 141 -3.67 -21.65 1.86
C ARG A 141 -3.96 -21.51 3.36
N ILE A 142 -2.90 -21.39 4.16
CA ILE A 142 -2.96 -21.30 5.63
C ILE A 142 -3.92 -20.20 6.10
N TRP A 143 -3.85 -19.01 5.50
CA TRP A 143 -4.71 -17.90 5.89
C TRP A 143 -6.20 -18.13 5.57
N VAL A 144 -6.51 -18.90 4.51
CA VAL A 144 -7.90 -19.27 4.16
C VAL A 144 -8.44 -20.27 5.18
N LYS A 145 -7.66 -21.30 5.52
CA LYS A 145 -8.00 -22.27 6.58
C LYS A 145 -8.19 -21.59 7.93
N LEU A 146 -7.28 -20.69 8.31
CA LEU A 146 -7.35 -19.94 9.56
C LEU A 146 -8.59 -19.05 9.62
N LEU A 147 -8.90 -18.31 8.55
CA LEU A 147 -10.09 -17.46 8.51
C LEU A 147 -11.37 -18.29 8.55
N SER A 148 -11.43 -19.40 7.78
CA SER A 148 -12.61 -20.28 7.77
C SER A 148 -12.89 -20.90 9.14
N LYS A 149 -11.83 -21.19 9.93
CA LYS A 149 -11.95 -21.68 11.31
C LYS A 149 -12.29 -20.58 12.31
N ARG A 150 -11.72 -19.38 12.16
CA ARG A 150 -12.00 -18.25 13.07
C ARG A 150 -13.40 -17.69 12.88
N TYR A 151 -13.87 -17.73 11.64
CA TYR A 151 -15.13 -17.22 11.18
C TYR A 151 -15.90 -18.42 10.63
N GLU A 152 -16.30 -19.33 11.54
CA GLU A 152 -17.18 -20.47 11.23
C GLU A 152 -18.37 -19.93 10.44
N GLU A 153 -18.46 -20.35 9.18
CA GLU A 153 -19.48 -19.91 8.22
C GLU A 153 -19.58 -18.39 7.99
N PHE A 154 -18.51 -17.76 7.51
CA PHE A 154 -18.68 -16.49 6.81
C PHE A 154 -19.46 -16.70 5.50
N HIS A 155 -20.79 -16.66 5.62
CA HIS A 155 -21.84 -16.64 4.60
C HIS A 155 -21.74 -15.38 3.69
N LEU A 156 -20.55 -14.82 3.47
CA LEU A 156 -20.32 -13.67 2.57
C LEU A 156 -20.78 -13.97 1.14
N TRP A 157 -20.78 -15.25 0.75
CA TRP A 157 -21.08 -15.70 -0.61
C TRP A 157 -22.52 -16.19 -0.82
N PHE A 158 -23.31 -16.39 0.24
CA PHE A 158 -24.74 -16.73 0.08
C PHE A 158 -25.66 -15.58 0.48
N TYR A 159 -25.23 -14.33 0.31
CA TYR A 159 -26.21 -13.26 0.14
C TYR A 159 -26.87 -13.47 -1.23
N LYS A 160 -27.84 -14.39 -1.30
CA LYS A 160 -28.73 -14.51 -2.45
C LYS A 160 -29.35 -13.13 -2.64
N PHE A 161 -29.08 -12.48 -3.77
CA PHE A 161 -29.87 -11.32 -4.17
C PHE A 161 -31.34 -11.76 -4.11
N LYS A 162 -32.15 -11.14 -3.25
CA LYS A 162 -33.60 -11.27 -3.34
C LYS A 162 -34.00 -10.72 -4.71
N THR A 163 -34.16 -11.60 -5.69
CA THR A 163 -34.84 -11.27 -6.94
C THR A 163 -36.31 -11.13 -6.57
N ASN A 164 -36.73 -9.90 -6.24
CA ASN A 164 -38.14 -9.54 -6.27
C ASN A 164 -38.56 -9.49 -7.75
N ILE A 165 -38.89 -10.66 -8.29
CA ILE A 165 -39.74 -10.79 -9.47
C ILE A 165 -40.94 -11.59 -8.98
N SER A 166 -41.98 -10.85 -8.63
CA SER A 166 -43.35 -11.31 -8.46
C SER A 166 -44.24 -10.14 -8.88
#